data_AF-A0A932UW96-F1
#
_entry.id   AF-A0A932UW96-F1
#
_cell.length_a   1.000
_cell.length_b   1.000
_cell.length_c   1.000
_cell.angle_alpha   90.00
_cell.angle_beta   90.00
_cell.angle_gamma   90.00
#
_symmetry.space_group_name_H-M   'P 1'
#
loop_
_entity.id
_entity.type
_entity.pdbx_description
1 polymer ?
#
loop_
_entity_poly.entity_id
_entity_poly.type
_entity_poly.pdbx_seq_one_letter_code
_entity_poly.pdbx_strand_id
1 'polypeptide(L)'
;MSGDAAENRRTQRRSTFVERYTSVEINGKMVRVRVVDLSEGGMRLVLPPDVMVSPDDEVNVAIDKVIPNVRGRVRWVSPDASAAGAKMLGLKFESFMINPVEEHEVQDLIDAWMDVSQAFNDLDRFVRIVELIDNEIIDGKIDDISEAVVSVTVWLERNVAPLNLWTVIHDEGHEPVTALTVERNKLAGYEMAGRAAIAQQAAMSRMTIWADERAYFYGETVVMECIGELGKNADLLQHVAIMLGRKIPLWSKLLIKNIALRLLADELDRLRESV
;
A
#
# COMPACT_ATOMS: atom_id res chain seq x y z
N MET A 1 14.05 -44.01 -18.47
CA MET A 1 14.57 -42.62 -18.49
C MET A 1 13.38 -41.68 -18.33
N SER A 2 13.07 -41.26 -17.11
CA SER A 2 11.93 -40.35 -16.83
C SER A 2 12.00 -39.71 -15.43
N GLY A 3 13.21 -39.57 -14.86
CA GLY A 3 13.42 -38.95 -13.55
C GLY A 3 13.68 -37.44 -13.61
N ASP A 4 14.38 -36.97 -14.65
CA ASP A 4 15.00 -35.63 -14.61
C ASP A 4 14.06 -34.48 -15.04
N ALA A 5 12.90 -34.77 -15.63
CA ALA A 5 11.98 -33.74 -16.12
C ALA A 5 10.97 -33.26 -15.06
N ALA A 6 10.62 -34.13 -14.09
CA ALA A 6 9.69 -33.77 -13.00
C ALA A 6 10.41 -32.97 -11.89
N GLU A 7 11.67 -33.30 -11.63
CA GLU A 7 12.48 -32.62 -10.62
C GLU A 7 12.89 -31.20 -11.07
N ASN A 8 13.17 -31.01 -12.37
CA ASN A 8 13.46 -29.69 -12.93
C ASN A 8 12.27 -28.72 -13.01
N ARG A 9 11.02 -29.22 -13.01
CA ARG A 9 9.83 -28.35 -12.99
C ARG A 9 9.51 -27.80 -11.60
N ARG A 10 9.87 -28.51 -10.52
CA ARG A 10 9.71 -28.00 -9.13
C ARG A 10 10.63 -26.83 -8.82
N THR A 11 11.73 -26.68 -9.55
CA THR A 11 12.76 -25.65 -9.29
C THR A 11 12.54 -24.34 -10.05
N GLN A 12 11.59 -24.27 -11.00
CA GLN A 12 11.46 -23.17 -11.97
C GLN A 12 10.29 -22.20 -11.77
N ARG A 13 9.50 -22.29 -10.70
CA ARG A 13 8.58 -21.22 -10.27
C ARG A 13 9.06 -20.55 -8.98
N ARG A 14 10.27 -19.98 -9.01
CA ARG A 14 10.70 -19.03 -7.97
C ARG A 14 10.40 -17.63 -8.48
N SER A 15 9.25 -17.10 -8.09
CA SER A 15 8.92 -15.69 -8.20
C SER A 15 10.00 -14.86 -7.50
N THR A 16 10.45 -13.81 -8.18
CA THR A 16 11.45 -12.86 -7.71
C THR A 16 10.96 -12.24 -6.38
N PHE A 17 11.80 -12.32 -5.34
CA PHE A 17 11.45 -12.01 -3.96
C PHE A 17 10.97 -10.56 -3.78
N VAL A 18 9.67 -10.39 -3.50
CA VAL A 18 9.10 -9.20 -2.88
C VAL A 18 8.88 -9.58 -1.41
N GLU A 19 9.39 -8.78 -0.46
CA GLU A 19 9.24 -9.10 0.97
C GLU A 19 7.74 -9.06 1.37
N ARG A 20 7.23 -10.15 1.92
CA ARG A 20 5.83 -10.27 2.37
C ARG A 20 5.82 -10.33 3.90
N TYR A 21 4.77 -9.86 4.56
CA TYR A 21 4.67 -9.88 6.04
C TYR A 21 3.32 -10.45 6.49
N THR A 22 3.27 -11.13 7.64
CA THR A 22 2.04 -11.63 8.27
C THR A 22 2.17 -11.67 9.80
N SER A 23 1.12 -12.05 10.52
CA SER A 23 1.17 -12.30 11.97
C SER A 23 1.04 -13.80 12.27
N VAL A 24 1.85 -14.28 13.21
CA VAL A 24 1.79 -15.67 13.70
C VAL A 24 1.67 -15.67 15.21
N GLU A 25 0.83 -16.54 15.74
CA GLU A 25 0.77 -16.84 17.15
C GLU A 25 1.77 -17.95 17.47
N ILE A 26 2.75 -17.63 18.31
CA ILE A 26 3.76 -18.57 18.79
C ILE A 26 3.68 -18.54 20.32
N ASN A 27 3.42 -19.68 20.96
CA ASN A 27 3.32 -19.79 22.42
C ASN A 27 2.32 -18.78 23.03
N GLY A 28 1.18 -18.56 22.37
CA GLY A 28 0.13 -17.63 22.82
C GLY A 28 0.42 -16.14 22.60
N LYS A 29 1.50 -15.81 21.86
CA LYS A 29 1.87 -14.42 21.54
C LYS A 29 1.81 -14.16 20.05
N MET A 30 1.16 -13.06 19.67
CA MET A 30 1.14 -12.59 18.30
C MET A 30 2.45 -11.91 17.94
N VAL A 31 3.10 -12.40 16.89
CA VAL A 31 4.40 -11.95 16.38
C VAL A 31 4.24 -11.58 14.91
N ARG A 32 4.70 -10.38 14.54
CA ARG A 32 4.79 -9.98 13.13
C ARG A 32 6.04 -10.60 12.51
N VAL A 33 5.87 -11.26 11.37
CA VAL A 33 6.92 -12.02 10.70
C VAL A 33 6.99 -11.69 9.22
N ARG A 34 8.19 -11.84 8.63
CA ARG A 34 8.40 -11.71 7.19
C ARG A 34 8.21 -13.09 6.55
N VAL A 35 7.34 -13.23 5.57
CA VAL A 35 7.16 -14.46 4.79
C VAL A 35 8.11 -14.44 3.60
N VAL A 36 8.87 -15.52 3.50
CA VAL A 36 9.88 -15.75 2.46
C VAL A 36 9.31 -16.62 1.35
N ASP A 37 8.44 -17.56 1.68
CA ASP A 37 7.87 -18.52 0.74
C ASP A 37 6.58 -19.14 1.29
N LEU A 38 5.62 -19.46 0.42
CA LEU A 38 4.37 -20.14 0.79
C LEU A 38 4.04 -21.21 -0.25
N SER A 39 3.59 -22.36 0.22
CA SER A 39 3.14 -23.49 -0.60
C SER A 39 1.94 -24.16 0.07
N GLU A 40 1.24 -25.01 -0.67
CA GLU A 40 0.17 -25.89 -0.13
C GLU A 40 0.65 -26.73 1.07
N GLY A 41 1.94 -27.08 1.13
CA GLY A 41 2.49 -27.93 2.19
C GLY A 41 3.07 -27.18 3.40
N GLY A 42 3.15 -25.85 3.36
CA GLY A 42 3.80 -25.07 4.41
C GLY A 42 4.35 -23.72 3.97
N MET A 43 5.02 -23.06 4.90
CA MET A 43 5.48 -21.67 4.77
C MET A 43 6.91 -21.51 5.29
N ARG A 44 7.70 -20.61 4.67
CA ARG A 44 8.98 -20.14 5.20
C ARG A 44 8.84 -18.70 5.64
N LEU A 45 9.28 -18.40 6.85
CA LEU A 45 9.18 -17.07 7.44
C LEU A 45 10.44 -16.69 8.22
N VAL A 46 10.64 -15.40 8.47
CA VAL A 46 11.73 -14.86 9.29
C VAL A 46 11.13 -14.25 10.54
N LEU A 47 11.65 -14.73 11.67
CA LEU A 47 11.30 -14.28 13.01
C LEU A 47 12.18 -13.09 13.42
N PRO A 48 11.60 -12.13 14.17
CA PRO A 48 12.37 -11.13 14.90
C PRO A 48 13.40 -11.75 15.85
N PRO A 49 14.54 -11.08 16.12
CA PRO A 49 15.64 -11.64 16.91
C PRO A 49 15.27 -12.01 18.36
N ASP A 50 14.27 -11.35 18.91
CA ASP A 50 13.76 -11.49 20.27
C ASP A 50 12.80 -12.68 20.44
N VAL A 51 12.43 -13.34 19.35
CA VAL A 51 11.47 -14.46 19.37
C VAL A 51 12.22 -15.79 19.51
N MET A 52 11.88 -16.50 20.59
CA MET A 52 12.35 -17.86 20.85
C MET A 52 11.30 -18.85 20.35
N VAL A 53 11.73 -19.80 19.52
CA VAL A 53 10.88 -20.86 18.98
C VAL A 53 11.61 -22.20 19.06
N SER A 54 10.90 -23.24 19.43
CA SER A 54 11.35 -24.63 19.43
C SER A 54 10.76 -25.40 18.24
N PRO A 55 11.42 -26.46 17.73
CA PRO A 55 10.82 -27.37 16.76
C PRO A 55 9.50 -28.01 17.19
N ASP A 56 9.27 -28.12 18.50
CA ASP A 56 8.06 -28.70 19.08
C ASP A 56 6.93 -27.68 19.30
N ASP A 57 7.16 -26.40 19.03
CA ASP A 57 6.17 -25.36 19.24
C ASP A 57 5.05 -25.46 18.18
N GLU A 58 3.81 -25.41 18.63
CA GLU A 58 2.63 -25.24 17.77
C GLU A 58 2.56 -23.77 17.35
N VAL A 59 2.46 -23.54 16.04
CA VAL A 59 2.39 -22.20 15.47
C VAL A 59 1.05 -22.03 14.77
N ASN A 60 0.22 -21.12 15.28
CA ASN A 60 -0.99 -20.71 14.57
C ASN A 60 -0.65 -19.53 13.68
N VAL A 61 -0.97 -19.63 12.40
CA VAL A 61 -0.75 -18.57 11.44
C VAL A 61 -2.07 -17.83 11.24
N ALA A 62 -2.09 -16.56 11.59
CA ALA A 62 -3.21 -15.67 11.32
C ALA A 62 -2.89 -14.82 10.09
N ILE A 63 -3.42 -15.24 8.94
CA ILE A 63 -3.29 -14.48 7.69
C ILE A 63 -4.45 -13.48 7.62
N ASP A 64 -4.28 -12.35 8.31
CA ASP A 64 -5.27 -11.27 8.42
C ASP A 64 -6.65 -11.72 9.00
N LYS A 65 -7.65 -10.83 8.99
CA LYS A 65 -9.02 -11.06 9.47
C LYS A 65 -9.84 -12.03 8.61
N VAL A 66 -9.28 -12.48 7.48
CA VAL A 66 -10.03 -13.21 6.43
C VAL A 66 -9.92 -14.73 6.60
N ILE A 67 -8.88 -15.23 7.27
CA ILE A 67 -8.58 -16.67 7.32
C ILE A 67 -8.64 -17.19 8.76
N PRO A 68 -9.42 -18.26 9.04
CA PRO A 68 -9.36 -18.93 10.33
C PRO A 68 -7.98 -19.59 10.52
N ASN A 69 -7.31 -19.25 11.62
CA ASN A 69 -6.04 -19.78 12.13
C ASN A 69 -5.55 -21.10 11.46
N VAL A 70 -4.53 -21.02 10.61
CA VAL A 70 -3.89 -22.20 10.00
C VAL A 70 -2.85 -22.75 10.99
N ARG A 71 -3.00 -24.01 11.39
CA ARG A 71 -2.05 -24.68 12.31
C ARG A 71 -0.86 -25.26 11.55
N GLY A 72 0.34 -24.98 12.04
CA GLY A 72 1.58 -25.53 11.53
C GLY A 72 2.52 -26.00 12.62
N ARG A 73 3.31 -27.02 12.31
CA ARG A 73 4.46 -27.45 13.11
C ARG A 73 5.74 -26.87 12.54
N VAL A 74 6.65 -26.50 13.42
CA VAL A 74 8.01 -26.13 13.04
C VAL A 74 8.72 -27.36 12.50
N ARG A 75 9.17 -27.28 11.24
CA ARG A 75 9.94 -28.34 10.57
C ARG A 75 11.43 -28.15 10.74
N TRP A 76 11.90 -26.90 10.68
CA TRP A 76 13.30 -26.54 10.86
C TRP A 76 13.43 -25.06 11.23
N VAL A 77 14.53 -24.73 11.90
CA VAL A 77 14.95 -23.37 12.22
C VAL A 77 16.38 -23.21 11.70
N SER A 78 16.66 -22.15 10.95
CA SER A 78 18.02 -21.80 10.52
C SER A 78 18.32 -20.33 10.85
N PRO A 79 19.59 -19.94 10.98
CA PRO A 79 19.96 -18.53 10.99
C PRO A 79 19.51 -17.88 9.68
N ASP A 80 19.00 -16.64 9.73
CA ASP A 80 18.83 -15.84 8.51
C ASP A 80 20.16 -15.17 8.15
N ALA A 81 20.62 -15.38 6.92
CA ALA A 81 21.87 -14.79 6.43
C ALA A 81 21.76 -13.27 6.20
N SER A 82 20.53 -12.75 6.11
CA SER A 82 20.28 -11.35 5.74
C SER A 82 20.20 -10.37 6.94
N ALA A 83 20.01 -10.86 8.17
CA ALA A 83 19.90 -10.02 9.36
C ALA A 83 20.50 -10.68 10.61
N ALA A 84 21.39 -9.95 11.30
CA ALA A 84 22.06 -10.45 12.51
C ALA A 84 21.04 -10.74 13.63
N GLY A 85 20.99 -12.00 14.07
CA GLY A 85 20.08 -12.46 15.13
C GLY A 85 18.69 -12.87 14.66
N ALA A 86 18.32 -12.60 13.39
CA ALA A 86 17.06 -13.08 12.83
C ALA A 86 17.14 -14.59 12.52
N LYS A 87 16.01 -15.29 12.71
CA LYS A 87 15.91 -16.74 12.48
C LYS A 87 14.92 -17.00 11.36
N MET A 88 15.30 -17.84 10.41
CA MET A 88 14.40 -18.36 9.41
C MET A 88 13.74 -19.65 9.92
N LEU A 89 12.43 -19.73 9.74
CA LEU A 89 11.57 -20.81 10.19
C LEU A 89 10.91 -21.47 8.99
N GLY A 90 11.02 -22.79 8.88
CA GLY A 90 10.19 -23.58 7.99
C GLY A 90 9.03 -24.19 8.76
N LEU A 91 7.81 -23.78 8.45
CA LEU A 91 6.59 -24.39 8.96
C LEU A 91 6.06 -25.43 7.98
N LYS A 92 5.65 -26.58 8.50
CA LYS A 92 4.84 -27.56 7.78
C LYS A 92 3.43 -27.49 8.35
N PHE A 93 2.43 -27.32 7.49
CA PHE A 93 1.04 -27.37 7.96
C PHE A 93 0.73 -28.78 8.49
N GLU A 94 0.16 -28.85 9.69
CA GLU A 94 -0.35 -30.12 10.20
C GLU A 94 -1.63 -30.44 9.46
N SER A 95 -1.79 -31.71 9.07
CA SER A 95 -2.97 -32.32 8.45
C SER A 95 -4.15 -31.36 8.34
N PHE A 96 -4.27 -30.70 7.20
CA PHE A 96 -5.51 -30.03 6.84
C PHE A 96 -6.67 -31.01 7.09
N MET A 97 -7.62 -30.69 7.97
CA MET A 97 -8.99 -31.12 7.72
C MET A 97 -9.52 -30.25 6.58
N ILE A 98 -8.93 -30.42 5.39
CA ILE A 98 -9.50 -29.97 4.13
C ILE A 98 -10.39 -31.12 3.72
N ASN A 99 -11.70 -30.88 3.73
CA ASN A 99 -12.57 -31.76 2.97
C ASN A 99 -12.05 -31.73 1.52
N PRO A 100 -11.96 -32.86 0.80
CA PRO A 100 -11.44 -32.92 -0.57
C PRO A 100 -12.24 -32.15 -1.62
N VAL A 101 -13.17 -31.28 -1.20
CA VAL A 101 -13.89 -30.28 -2.00
C VAL A 101 -13.12 -28.94 -2.08
N GLU A 102 -12.07 -28.74 -1.27
CA GLU A 102 -11.48 -27.40 -1.01
C GLU A 102 -10.06 -27.19 -1.58
N GLU A 103 -9.56 -28.02 -2.52
CA GLU A 103 -8.27 -27.74 -3.22
C GLU A 103 -8.30 -26.42 -4.00
N HIS A 104 -9.48 -25.98 -4.48
CA HIS A 104 -9.65 -24.65 -5.06
C HIS A 104 -9.59 -23.53 -4.01
N GLU A 105 -10.00 -23.78 -2.77
CA GLU A 105 -9.96 -22.76 -1.71
C GLU A 105 -8.52 -22.44 -1.28
N VAL A 106 -7.60 -23.41 -1.35
CA VAL A 106 -6.18 -23.15 -1.05
C VAL A 106 -5.52 -22.31 -2.14
N GLN A 107 -5.82 -22.55 -3.42
CA GLN A 107 -5.30 -21.73 -4.51
C GLN A 107 -5.92 -20.32 -4.48
N ASP A 108 -7.22 -20.21 -4.24
CA ASP A 108 -7.90 -18.93 -4.06
C ASP A 108 -7.34 -18.15 -2.85
N LEU A 109 -6.93 -18.86 -1.80
CA LEU A 109 -6.29 -18.30 -0.61
C LEU A 109 -4.84 -17.86 -0.86
N ILE A 110 -4.08 -18.62 -1.64
CA ILE A 110 -2.74 -18.21 -2.10
C ILE A 110 -2.87 -16.97 -2.98
N ASP A 111 -3.84 -16.94 -3.89
CA ASP A 111 -4.07 -15.81 -4.78
C ASP A 111 -4.52 -14.58 -3.98
N ALA A 112 -5.49 -14.70 -3.07
CA ALA A 112 -5.88 -13.63 -2.16
C ALA A 112 -4.72 -13.14 -1.30
N TRP A 113 -3.87 -14.04 -0.80
CA TRP A 113 -2.67 -13.66 -0.04
C TRP A 113 -1.62 -12.97 -0.92
N MET A 114 -1.45 -13.41 -2.18
CA MET A 114 -0.60 -12.73 -3.15
C MET A 114 -1.09 -11.32 -3.42
N ASP A 115 -2.39 -11.14 -3.56
CA ASP A 115 -3.02 -9.85 -3.84
C ASP A 115 -2.89 -8.90 -2.65
N VAL A 116 -3.17 -9.38 -1.44
CA VAL A 116 -2.97 -8.61 -0.19
C VAL A 116 -1.50 -8.25 -0.02
N SER A 117 -0.59 -9.19 -0.26
CA SER A 117 0.85 -8.95 -0.17
C SER A 117 1.32 -7.93 -1.22
N GLN A 118 0.77 -7.96 -2.43
CA GLN A 118 1.07 -7.00 -3.48
C GLN A 118 0.55 -5.61 -3.07
N ALA A 119 -0.69 -5.53 -2.59
CA ALA A 119 -1.28 -4.29 -2.10
C ALA A 119 -0.46 -3.66 -0.95
N PHE A 120 0.04 -4.47 -0.01
CA PHE A 120 0.94 -3.98 1.05
C PHE A 120 2.28 -3.48 0.51
N ASN A 121 2.85 -4.16 -0.48
CA ASN A 121 4.10 -3.72 -1.09
C ASN A 121 3.93 -2.43 -1.88
N ASP A 122 2.81 -2.27 -2.58
CA ASP A 122 2.48 -1.03 -3.26
C ASP A 122 2.22 0.10 -2.26
N LEU A 123 1.58 -0.19 -1.12
CA LEU A 123 1.46 0.78 -0.03
C LEU A 123 2.82 1.17 0.57
N ASP A 124 3.73 0.22 0.85
CA ASP A 124 5.06 0.52 1.39
C ASP A 124 5.89 1.36 0.40
N ARG A 125 5.86 1.01 -0.89
CA ARG A 125 6.49 1.80 -1.95
C ARG A 125 5.90 3.20 -2.04
N PHE A 126 4.59 3.31 -1.94
CA PHE A 126 3.90 4.59 -1.92
C PHE A 126 4.35 5.46 -0.74
N VAL A 127 4.41 4.88 0.46
CA VAL A 127 4.90 5.57 1.67
C VAL A 127 6.33 6.07 1.45
N ARG A 128 7.23 5.25 0.90
CA ARG A 128 8.61 5.68 0.61
C ARG A 128 8.69 6.83 -0.39
N ILE A 129 7.82 6.85 -1.40
CA ILE A 129 7.75 7.96 -2.37
C ILE A 129 7.28 9.24 -1.68
N VAL A 130 6.25 9.13 -0.84
CA VAL A 130 5.75 10.25 -0.03
C VAL A 130 6.84 10.79 0.91
N GLU A 131 7.61 9.92 1.55
CA GLU A 131 8.74 10.31 2.41
C GLU A 131 9.88 10.97 1.63
N LEU A 132 10.15 10.50 0.40
CA LEU A 132 11.13 11.13 -0.48
C LEU A 132 10.68 12.55 -0.87
N ILE A 133 9.42 12.72 -1.24
CA ILE A 133 8.82 14.03 -1.53
C ILE A 133 8.86 14.95 -0.31
N ASP A 134 8.54 14.43 0.90
CA ASP A 134 8.65 15.19 2.15
C ASP A 134 10.06 15.79 2.30
N ASN A 135 11.09 14.98 2.09
CA ASN A 135 12.49 15.41 2.19
C ASN A 135 12.86 16.41 1.09
N GLU A 136 12.42 16.22 -0.15
CA GLU A 136 12.70 17.15 -1.24
C GLU A 136 12.03 18.52 -1.05
N ILE A 137 10.83 18.56 -0.46
CA ILE A 137 10.17 19.81 -0.07
C ILE A 137 10.93 20.48 1.06
N ILE A 138 11.33 19.74 2.11
CA ILE A 138 12.11 20.27 3.24
C ILE A 138 13.45 20.86 2.75
N ASP A 139 14.13 20.16 1.85
CA ASP A 139 15.37 20.61 1.21
C ASP A 139 15.17 21.80 0.25
N GLY A 140 13.91 22.19 -0.03
CA GLY A 140 13.56 23.27 -0.94
C GLY A 140 13.87 22.96 -2.41
N LYS A 141 13.94 21.69 -2.78
CA LYS A 141 14.14 21.21 -4.16
C LYS A 141 12.85 21.25 -4.97
N ILE A 142 11.72 21.07 -4.30
CA ILE A 142 10.38 21.25 -4.87
C ILE A 142 9.87 22.64 -4.44
N ASP A 143 9.40 23.41 -5.41
CA ASP A 143 8.80 24.73 -5.22
C ASP A 143 7.31 24.77 -5.60
N ASP A 144 6.80 23.75 -6.31
CA ASP A 144 5.39 23.59 -6.67
C ASP A 144 4.79 22.25 -6.20
N ILE A 145 3.69 22.33 -5.44
CA ILE A 145 2.91 21.16 -5.00
C ILE A 145 2.33 20.36 -6.16
N SER A 146 2.00 21.05 -7.25
CA SER A 146 1.36 20.46 -8.41
C SER A 146 2.24 19.36 -9.00
N GLU A 147 3.57 19.57 -9.01
CA GLU A 147 4.54 18.58 -9.48
C GLU A 147 4.60 17.33 -8.59
N ALA A 148 4.55 17.52 -7.27
CA ALA A 148 4.52 16.40 -6.31
C ALA A 148 3.23 15.59 -6.46
N VAL A 149 2.07 16.26 -6.51
CA VAL A 149 0.76 15.60 -6.65
C VAL A 149 0.63 14.88 -7.99
N VAL A 150 1.11 15.48 -9.09
CA VAL A 150 1.15 14.83 -10.41
C VAL A 150 2.06 13.61 -10.39
N SER A 151 3.26 13.70 -9.83
CA SER A 151 4.22 12.58 -9.77
C SER A 151 3.65 11.39 -9.00
N VAL A 152 2.99 11.66 -7.86
CA VAL A 152 2.30 10.64 -7.08
C VAL A 152 1.15 10.01 -7.86
N THR A 153 0.35 10.82 -8.56
CA THR A 153 -0.78 10.33 -9.37
C THR A 153 -0.29 9.45 -10.52
N VAL A 154 0.79 9.84 -11.20
CA VAL A 154 1.42 9.05 -12.27
C VAL A 154 1.95 7.72 -11.73
N TRP A 155 2.54 7.71 -10.54
CA TRP A 155 2.98 6.48 -9.90
C TRP A 155 1.80 5.55 -9.60
N LEU A 156 0.72 6.09 -9.01
CA LEU A 156 -0.49 5.31 -8.72
C LEU A 156 -1.14 4.75 -9.99
N GLU A 157 -1.16 5.52 -11.07
CA GLU A 157 -1.66 5.07 -12.37
C GLU A 157 -0.89 3.86 -12.91
N ARG A 158 0.44 3.89 -12.78
CA ARG A 158 1.32 2.83 -13.30
C ARG A 158 1.28 1.54 -12.48
N ASN A 159 1.00 1.63 -11.19
CA ASN A 159 1.15 0.51 -10.27
C ASN A 159 -0.18 0.00 -9.68
N VAL A 160 -1.22 0.83 -9.64
CA VAL A 160 -2.46 0.51 -8.92
C VAL A 160 -3.69 0.52 -9.83
N ALA A 161 -4.06 1.69 -10.38
CA ALA A 161 -5.24 1.84 -11.22
C ALA A 161 -5.24 3.17 -11.99
N PRO A 162 -5.94 3.29 -13.14
CA PRO A 162 -6.14 4.57 -13.81
C PRO A 162 -6.96 5.53 -12.95
N LEU A 163 -6.41 6.72 -12.66
CA LEU A 163 -6.98 7.64 -11.68
C LEU A 163 -7.01 9.08 -12.20
N ASN A 164 -7.94 9.86 -11.66
CA ASN A 164 -7.92 11.31 -11.65
C ASN A 164 -8.01 11.79 -10.20
N LEU A 165 -7.48 12.99 -9.91
CA LEU A 165 -7.44 13.51 -8.55
C LEU A 165 -8.14 14.87 -8.45
N TRP A 166 -9.12 14.93 -7.56
CA TRP A 166 -9.90 16.12 -7.25
C TRP A 166 -9.47 16.66 -5.89
N THR A 167 -9.13 17.94 -5.81
CA THR A 167 -8.91 18.60 -4.52
C THR A 167 -10.25 19.00 -3.93
N VAL A 168 -10.38 18.83 -2.62
CA VAL A 168 -11.53 19.25 -1.82
C VAL A 168 -11.12 20.45 -0.99
N ILE A 169 -11.81 21.56 -1.18
CA ILE A 169 -11.61 22.80 -0.42
C ILE A 169 -12.76 22.89 0.58
N HIS A 170 -12.41 22.83 1.87
CA HIS A 170 -13.35 23.06 2.97
C HIS A 170 -13.22 24.52 3.39
N ASP A 171 -14.30 25.28 3.21
CA ASP A 171 -14.41 26.64 3.77
C ASP A 171 -15.40 26.60 4.95
N GLU A 172 -15.08 27.31 6.03
CA GLU A 172 -15.88 27.26 7.25
C GLU A 172 -17.30 27.77 6.97
N GLY A 173 -18.31 26.96 7.31
CA GLY A 173 -19.72 27.29 7.12
C GLY A 173 -20.24 27.14 5.70
N HIS A 174 -19.43 26.66 4.75
CA HIS A 174 -19.84 26.43 3.37
C HIS A 174 -19.73 24.95 2.98
N GLU A 175 -20.45 24.58 1.93
CA GLU A 175 -20.31 23.25 1.33
C GLU A 175 -18.91 23.08 0.74
N PRO A 176 -18.30 21.88 0.85
CA PRO A 176 -17.00 21.64 0.27
C PRO A 176 -17.07 21.80 -1.25
N VAL A 177 -16.08 22.49 -1.81
CA VAL A 177 -15.94 22.69 -3.25
C VAL A 177 -14.88 21.72 -3.76
N THR A 178 -15.19 20.99 -4.83
CA THR A 178 -14.22 20.10 -5.48
C THR A 178 -13.73 20.66 -6.80
N ALA A 179 -12.43 20.59 -7.03
CA ALA A 179 -11.79 21.02 -8.27
C ALA A 179 -10.89 19.91 -8.82
N LEU A 180 -11.02 19.60 -10.11
CA LEU A 180 -10.15 18.62 -10.74
C LEU A 180 -8.72 19.17 -10.80
N THR A 181 -7.81 18.54 -10.07
CA THR A 181 -6.43 18.99 -9.91
C THR A 181 -5.49 18.24 -10.85
N VAL A 182 -5.74 16.95 -11.04
CA VAL A 182 -4.97 16.11 -11.96
C VAL A 182 -5.93 15.36 -12.86
N GLU A 183 -6.01 15.78 -14.12
CA GLU A 183 -6.73 15.08 -15.18
C GLU A 183 -5.75 14.26 -16.03
N ARG A 184 -5.71 12.94 -15.80
CA ARG A 184 -4.89 12.00 -16.57
C ARG A 184 -5.72 11.21 -17.56
N ASN A 185 -6.97 10.96 -17.22
CA ASN A 185 -7.85 10.03 -17.91
C ASN A 185 -9.14 10.75 -18.30
N LYS A 186 -9.17 11.28 -19.54
CA LYS A 186 -10.36 11.90 -20.13
C LYS A 186 -11.36 10.83 -20.54
N LEU A 187 -12.62 11.05 -20.22
CA LEU A 187 -13.71 10.14 -20.52
C LEU A 187 -14.60 10.71 -21.62
N ALA A 188 -14.71 10.00 -22.74
CA ALA A 188 -15.57 10.41 -23.84
C ALA A 188 -17.05 10.29 -23.43
N GLY A 189 -17.85 11.31 -23.75
CA GLY A 189 -19.30 11.32 -23.50
C GLY A 189 -19.72 11.69 -22.07
N TYR A 190 -18.78 11.93 -21.16
CA TYR A 190 -19.08 12.38 -19.79
C TYR A 190 -18.87 13.89 -19.64
N GLU A 191 -19.87 14.58 -19.09
CA GLU A 191 -19.75 15.99 -18.78
C GLU A 191 -18.91 16.22 -17.52
N MET A 192 -17.99 17.18 -17.60
CA MET A 192 -17.16 17.59 -16.45
C MET A 192 -17.99 18.04 -15.24
N ALA A 193 -19.15 18.66 -15.49
CA ALA A 193 -20.06 19.08 -14.44
C ALA A 193 -20.64 17.89 -13.65
N GLY A 194 -21.02 16.81 -14.34
CA GLY A 194 -21.51 15.59 -13.70
C GLY A 194 -20.43 14.91 -12.85
N ARG A 195 -19.21 14.79 -13.39
CA ARG A 195 -18.06 14.23 -12.65
C ARG A 195 -17.73 15.07 -11.40
N ALA A 196 -17.73 16.38 -11.54
CA ALA A 196 -17.51 17.30 -10.42
C ALA A 196 -18.61 17.16 -9.35
N ALA A 197 -19.88 17.04 -9.75
CA ALA A 197 -20.99 16.86 -8.82
C ALA A 197 -20.87 15.57 -7.99
N ILE A 198 -20.45 14.46 -8.61
CA ILE A 198 -20.22 13.19 -7.90
C ILE A 198 -19.04 13.32 -6.93
N ALA A 199 -17.93 13.94 -7.37
CA ALA A 199 -16.78 14.18 -6.49
C ALA A 199 -17.18 15.08 -5.29
N GLN A 200 -17.97 16.12 -5.53
CA GLN A 200 -18.52 16.98 -4.48
C GLN A 200 -19.43 16.20 -3.53
N GLN A 201 -20.28 15.32 -4.06
CA GLN A 201 -21.13 14.46 -3.25
C GLN A 201 -20.28 13.53 -2.35
N ALA A 202 -19.18 12.97 -2.86
CA ALA A 202 -18.26 12.14 -2.07
C ALA A 202 -17.61 12.95 -0.95
N ALA A 203 -17.22 14.20 -1.23
CA ALA A 203 -16.69 15.12 -0.24
C ALA A 203 -17.72 15.51 0.85
N MET A 204 -18.95 15.81 0.47
CA MET A 204 -20.05 16.16 1.39
C MET A 204 -20.42 14.99 2.30
N SER A 205 -20.54 13.80 1.71
CA SER A 205 -20.93 12.57 2.42
C SER A 205 -19.79 11.93 3.19
N ARG A 206 -18.55 12.35 2.93
CA ARG A 206 -17.31 11.85 3.55
C ARG A 206 -17.14 10.33 3.41
N MET A 207 -17.62 9.78 2.31
CA MET A 207 -17.59 8.34 2.02
C MET A 207 -17.26 8.11 0.56
N THR A 208 -16.86 6.88 0.25
CA THR A 208 -16.65 6.47 -1.13
C THR A 208 -17.98 6.32 -1.83
N ILE A 209 -18.08 6.97 -2.99
CA ILE A 209 -19.28 6.92 -3.84
C ILE A 209 -18.97 6.06 -5.06
N TRP A 210 -19.91 5.20 -5.40
CA TRP A 210 -19.92 4.44 -6.65
C TRP A 210 -20.95 5.05 -7.58
N ALA A 211 -20.50 5.55 -8.73
CA ALA A 211 -21.35 6.17 -9.73
C ALA A 211 -20.77 5.93 -11.12
N ASP A 212 -21.64 5.62 -12.09
CA ASP A 212 -21.27 5.35 -13.48
C ASP A 212 -20.12 4.33 -13.62
N GLU A 213 -20.20 3.24 -12.86
CA GLU A 213 -19.18 2.17 -12.84
C GLU A 213 -17.79 2.60 -12.34
N ARG A 214 -17.69 3.78 -11.72
CA ARG A 214 -16.47 4.33 -11.14
C ARG A 214 -16.61 4.48 -9.63
N ALA A 215 -15.50 4.34 -8.91
CA ALA A 215 -15.45 4.74 -7.51
C ALA A 215 -14.75 6.07 -7.34
N TYR A 216 -15.28 6.86 -6.41
CA TYR A 216 -14.77 8.14 -5.97
C TYR A 216 -14.35 7.98 -4.51
N PHE A 217 -13.06 7.70 -4.28
CA PHE A 217 -12.51 7.47 -2.95
C PHE A 217 -12.27 8.78 -2.23
N TYR A 218 -13.01 9.01 -1.15
CA TYR A 218 -12.83 10.20 -0.34
C TYR A 218 -11.63 10.06 0.60
N GLY A 219 -10.80 11.10 0.63
CA GLY A 219 -9.62 11.20 1.48
C GLY A 219 -9.47 12.61 2.04
N GLU A 220 -10.44 13.09 2.82
CA GLU A 220 -10.41 14.39 3.51
C GLU A 220 -10.32 15.62 2.58
N THR A 221 -9.12 15.96 2.10
CA THR A 221 -8.86 17.08 1.18
C THR A 221 -8.71 16.65 -0.27
N VAL A 222 -8.91 15.37 -0.57
CA VAL A 222 -8.92 14.84 -1.93
C VAL A 222 -10.06 13.88 -2.17
N VAL A 223 -10.48 13.75 -3.42
CA VAL A 223 -11.27 12.64 -3.94
C VAL A 223 -10.52 12.04 -5.11
N MET A 224 -10.23 10.73 -5.02
CA MET A 224 -9.64 9.97 -6.11
C MET A 224 -10.73 9.32 -6.94
N GLU A 225 -10.87 9.74 -8.19
CA GLU A 225 -11.76 9.12 -9.16
C GLU A 225 -11.01 8.00 -9.87
N CYS A 226 -11.43 6.76 -9.65
CA CYS A 226 -10.86 5.58 -10.30
C CYS A 226 -11.63 5.25 -11.57
N ILE A 227 -10.90 5.07 -12.67
CA ILE A 227 -11.45 4.83 -14.00
C ILE A 227 -11.21 3.39 -14.40
N GLY A 228 -12.30 2.67 -14.67
CA GLY A 228 -12.28 1.27 -15.06
C GLY A 228 -12.51 0.32 -13.89
N GLU A 229 -12.32 -0.98 -14.13
CA GLU A 229 -12.54 -2.01 -13.12
C GLU A 229 -11.55 -1.87 -11.95
N LEU A 230 -12.10 -1.83 -10.74
CA LEU A 230 -11.35 -1.63 -9.51
C LEU A 230 -10.59 -2.88 -9.04
N GLY A 231 -10.85 -4.03 -9.66
CA GLY A 231 -10.25 -5.31 -9.30
C GLY A 231 -10.27 -5.54 -7.79
N LYS A 232 -9.13 -5.91 -7.22
CA LYS A 232 -8.92 -6.14 -5.78
C LYS A 232 -8.30 -4.93 -5.05
N ASN A 233 -8.15 -3.79 -5.73
CA ASN A 233 -7.36 -2.64 -5.24
C ASN A 233 -8.18 -1.57 -4.51
N ALA A 234 -9.48 -1.77 -4.31
CA ALA A 234 -10.37 -0.77 -3.71
C ALA A 234 -9.92 -0.33 -2.31
N ASP A 235 -9.57 -1.29 -1.45
CA ASP A 235 -9.13 -0.99 -0.08
C ASP A 235 -7.78 -0.26 -0.07
N LEU A 236 -6.86 -0.62 -0.96
CA LEU A 236 -5.59 0.08 -1.13
C LEU A 236 -5.81 1.52 -1.56
N LEU A 237 -6.64 1.74 -2.58
CA LEU A 237 -6.94 3.08 -3.10
C LEU A 237 -7.63 3.96 -2.06
N GLN A 238 -8.50 3.39 -1.22
CA GLN A 238 -9.08 4.09 -0.08
C GLN A 238 -8.02 4.56 0.93
N HIS A 239 -7.07 3.68 1.29
CA HIS A 239 -5.98 4.02 2.21
C HIS A 239 -5.06 5.10 1.63
N VAL A 240 -4.73 4.98 0.34
CA VAL A 240 -3.93 5.95 -0.40
C VAL A 240 -4.63 7.32 -0.45
N ALA A 241 -5.93 7.37 -0.74
CA ALA A 241 -6.70 8.60 -0.76
C ALA A 241 -6.63 9.33 0.59
N ILE A 242 -6.83 8.60 1.70
CA ILE A 242 -6.73 9.16 3.06
C ILE A 242 -5.32 9.68 3.35
N MET A 243 -4.29 8.93 2.94
CA MET A 243 -2.90 9.34 3.15
C MET A 243 -2.57 10.62 2.38
N LEU A 244 -2.97 10.70 1.10
CA LEU A 244 -2.79 11.90 0.29
C LEU A 244 -3.53 13.11 0.85
N GLY A 245 -4.76 12.89 1.31
CA GLY A 245 -5.56 13.89 2.01
C GLY A 245 -4.87 14.56 3.19
N ARG A 246 -4.04 13.81 3.91
CA ARG A 246 -3.29 14.34 5.06
C ARG A 246 -1.97 14.97 4.66
N LYS A 247 -1.34 14.45 3.61
CA LYS A 247 -0.02 14.89 3.14
C LYS A 247 -0.07 16.20 2.36
N ILE A 248 -1.06 16.38 1.48
CA ILE A 248 -1.18 17.59 0.66
C ILE A 248 -1.23 18.87 1.52
N PRO A 249 -2.08 18.97 2.57
CA PRO A 249 -2.10 20.15 3.45
C PRO A 249 -0.78 20.40 4.19
N LEU A 250 -0.06 19.33 4.55
CA LEU A 250 1.26 19.44 5.17
C LEU A 250 2.28 20.02 4.19
N TRP A 251 2.33 19.48 2.98
CA TRP A 251 3.19 19.98 1.90
C TRP A 251 2.93 21.45 1.62
N SER A 252 1.65 21.88 1.64
CA SER A 252 1.30 23.29 1.36
C SER A 252 1.88 24.22 2.40
N LYS A 253 1.79 23.84 3.68
CA LYS A 253 2.36 24.62 4.78
C LYS A 253 3.88 24.68 4.72
N LEU A 254 4.54 23.58 4.36
CA LEU A 254 6.00 23.52 4.23
C LEU A 254 6.50 24.39 3.07
N LEU A 255 5.85 24.33 1.91
CA LEU A 255 6.21 25.16 0.76
C LEU A 255 6.03 26.65 1.05
N ILE A 256 4.88 27.06 1.62
CA ILE A 256 4.65 28.47 2.00
C ILE A 256 5.73 28.97 2.95
N LYS A 257 6.11 28.15 3.94
CA LYS A 257 7.18 28.48 4.89
C LYS A 257 8.52 28.66 4.17
N ASN A 258 8.88 27.76 3.26
CA ASN A 258 10.14 27.85 2.52
C ASN A 258 10.21 29.07 1.59
N ILE A 259 9.10 29.39 0.91
CA ILE A 259 8.99 30.61 0.09
C ILE A 259 9.15 31.86 0.96
N ALA A 260 8.45 31.93 2.10
CA ALA A 260 8.56 33.07 3.02
C ALA A 260 9.99 33.26 3.56
N LEU A 261 10.70 32.17 3.88
CA LEU A 261 12.09 32.23 4.32
C LEU A 261 13.04 32.69 3.22
N ARG A 262 12.83 32.26 1.96
CA ARG A 262 13.61 32.76 0.81
C ARG A 262 13.41 34.26 0.61
N LEU A 263 12.15 34.71 0.56
CA LEU A 263 11.84 36.14 0.41
C LEU A 263 12.44 37.00 1.53
N LEU A 264 12.45 36.49 2.77
CA LEU A 264 13.10 37.18 3.89
C LEU A 264 14.62 37.26 3.72
N ALA A 265 15.26 36.18 3.26
CA ALA A 265 16.70 36.17 3.00
C ALA A 265 17.07 37.18 1.90
N ASP A 266 16.33 37.19 0.79
CA ASP A 266 16.55 38.13 -0.31
C ASP A 266 16.42 39.59 0.14
N GLU A 267 15.43 39.90 0.99
CA GLU A 267 15.26 41.25 1.52
C GLU A 267 16.37 41.63 2.51
N LEU A 268 16.86 40.69 3.32
CA LEU A 268 18.01 40.93 4.20
C LEU A 268 19.29 41.21 3.42
N ASP A 269 19.53 40.49 2.34
CA ASP A 269 20.69 40.70 1.47
C ASP A 269 20.59 42.05 0.75
N ARG A 270 19.41 42.39 0.22
CA ARG A 270 19.14 43.73 -0.34
C ARG A 270 19.40 44.85 0.66
N LEU A 271 18.95 44.69 1.91
CA LEU A 271 19.17 45.69 2.96
C LEU A 271 20.65 45.82 3.30
N ARG A 272 21.41 44.72 3.33
CA ARG A 272 22.86 44.74 3.55
C ARG A 272 23.63 45.45 2.44
N GLU A 273 23.22 45.27 1.19
CA GLU A 273 23.84 45.94 0.04
C GLU A 273 23.52 47.45 -0.03
N SER A 274 22.48 47.89 0.69
CA SER A 274 22.04 49.29 0.75
C SER A 274 22.71 50.14 1.85
N VAL A 275 23.58 49.54 2.67
CA VAL A 275 24.36 50.18 3.75
C VAL A 275 25.83 50.25 3.37
#